data_AF-A0A944ACW9-F1
#
_entry.id   AF-A0A944ACW9-F1
#
_cell.length_a   1.000
_cell.length_b   1.000
_cell.length_c   1.000
_cell.angle_alpha   90.00
_cell.angle_beta   90.00
_cell.angle_gamma   90.00
#
_symmetry.space_group_name_H-M   'P 1'
#
loop_
_entity.id
_entity.type
_entity.pdbx_description
1 polymer ?
#
loop_
_entity_poly.entity_id
_entity_poly.type
_entity_poly.pdbx_seq_one_letter_code
_entity_poly.pdbx_strand_id
1 'polypeptide(L)' 'MKKLYIETYGCQMNVNDTEVIFAILAKEGYQRTENIEEADVIMANTCSVRDNAEQRIWGRVDQFNLQRKNRKVAIGILG' A
#
# COMPACT_ATOMS: atom_id res chain seq x y z
N MET A 1 0.75 6.71 -17.04
CA MET A 1 1.57 5.83 -16.17
C MET A 1 0.75 5.58 -14.90
N LYS A 2 0.64 4.35 -14.42
CA LYS A 2 -0.20 4.06 -13.23
C LYS A 2 0.56 4.42 -11.96
N LYS A 3 -0.08 5.09 -11.00
CA LYS A 3 0.53 5.51 -9.74
C LYS A 3 0.30 4.48 -8.64
N LEU A 4 1.36 4.14 -7.91
CA LEU A 4 1.37 3.18 -6.82
C LEU A 4 1.73 3.88 -5.51
N TYR A 5 0.84 3.74 -4.52
CA TYR A 5 1.06 4.16 -3.15
C TYR A 5 1.18 2.91 -2.28
N ILE A 6 2.24 2.83 -1.47
CA ILE A 6 2.43 1.76 -0.49
C ILE A 6 2.60 2.41 0.88
N GLU A 7 1.73 2.03 1.82
CA GLU A 7 1.90 2.36 3.22
C GLU A 7 2.52 1.19 3.96
N THR A 8 3.61 1.45 4.68
CA THR A 8 4.40 0.40 5.32
C THR A 8 4.21 0.44 6.83
N TYR A 9 3.91 -0.72 7.40
CA TYR A 9 3.74 -0.98 8.82
C TYR A 9 4.69 -2.09 9.24
N GLY A 10 5.24 -2.01 10.45
CA GLY A 10 6.12 -3.05 10.99
C GLY A 10 7.54 -2.58 11.17
N CYS A 11 8.50 -3.34 10.63
CA CYS A 11 9.93 -3.17 10.90
C CYS A 11 10.74 -2.85 9.64
N GLN A 12 12.07 -2.78 9.78
CA GLN A 12 12.99 -2.52 8.67
C GLN A 12 12.85 -3.53 7.52
N MET A 13 12.41 -4.77 7.82
CA MET A 13 12.11 -5.77 6.80
C MET A 13 11.02 -5.29 5.85
N ASN A 14 9.90 -4.80 6.38
CA ASN A 14 8.79 -4.29 5.56
C ASN A 14 9.20 -3.08 4.73
N VAL A 15 10.09 -2.22 5.25
CA VAL A 15 10.64 -1.10 4.48
C VAL A 15 11.46 -1.61 3.29
N ASN A 16 12.32 -2.60 3.51
CA ASN A 16 13.10 -3.20 2.44
C ASN A 16 12.19 -3.90 1.40
N ASP A 17 11.17 -4.62 1.86
CA ASP A 17 10.20 -5.27 0.98
C ASP A 17 9.47 -4.24 0.11
N THR A 18 9.08 -3.11 0.69
CA THR A 18 8.45 -1.99 -0.03
C THR A 18 9.33 -1.48 -1.17
N GLU A 19 10.64 -1.32 -0.95
CA GLU A 19 11.56 -0.91 -2.01
C GLU A 19 11.70 -1.97 -3.12
N VAL A 20 11.73 -3.26 -2.75
CA VAL A 20 11.73 -4.36 -3.72
C VAL A 20 10.45 -4.35 -4.55
N ILE A 21 9.28 -4.17 -3.94
CA ILE A 21 7.99 -4.08 -4.61
C ILE A 21 7.96 -2.91 -5.60
N PHE A 22 8.44 -1.73 -5.18
CA PHE A 22 8.55 -0.58 -6.07
C PHE A 22 9.46 -0.87 -7.26
N ALA A 23 10.63 -1.48 -7.03
CA ALA A 23 11.56 -1.80 -8.10
C ALA A 23 10.97 -2.80 -9.12
N ILE A 24 10.18 -3.77 -8.68
CA ILE A 24 9.48 -4.72 -9.55
C ILE A 24 8.39 -4.02 -10.35
N LEU A 25 7.49 -3.30 -9.69
CA LEU A 25 6.34 -2.67 -10.35
C LEU A 25 6.75 -1.48 -11.24
N ALA A 26 7.88 -0.82 -10.94
CA ALA A 26 8.46 0.18 -11.83
C ALA A 26 8.81 -0.41 -13.21
N LYS A 27 9.29 -1.66 -13.28
CA LYS A 27 9.55 -2.36 -14.55
C LYS A 27 8.27 -2.62 -15.35
N GLU A 28 7.16 -2.78 -14.66
CA GLU A 28 5.82 -2.92 -15.24
C GLU A 28 5.14 -1.58 -15.55
N GLY A 29 5.86 -0.46 -15.44
CA GLY A 29 5.37 0.88 -15.78
C GLY A 29 4.52 1.55 -14.69
N TYR A 30 4.68 1.14 -13.43
CA TYR A 30 4.12 1.87 -12.30
C TYR A 30 5.07 2.97 -11.82
N GLN A 31 4.50 4.06 -11.32
CA GLN A 31 5.23 5.15 -10.69
C GLN A 31 4.89 5.25 -9.21
N ARG A 32 5.90 5.37 -8.36
CA ARG A 32 5.70 5.65 -6.94
C ARG A 32 5.03 7.02 -6.75
N THR A 33 4.06 7.09 -5.86
CA THR A 33 3.44 8.34 -5.39
C THR A 33 3.35 8.34 -3.87
N GLU A 34 3.49 9.53 -3.28
CA GLU A 34 3.20 9.77 -1.86
C GLU A 34 1.79 10.34 -1.65
N ASN A 35 1.15 10.81 -2.73
CA ASN A 35 -0.22 11.27 -2.70
C ASN A 35 -1.17 10.08 -2.95
N ILE A 36 -1.91 9.69 -1.91
CA ILE A 36 -2.91 8.62 -1.97
C ILE A 36 -4.09 8.95 -2.89
N GLU A 37 -4.42 10.23 -3.10
CA GLU A 37 -5.54 10.64 -3.94
C GLU A 37 -5.24 10.45 -5.43
N GLU A 38 -3.95 10.43 -5.79
CA GLU A 38 -3.50 10.24 -7.17
C GLU A 38 -3.19 8.78 -7.51
N ALA A 39 -3.23 7.88 -6.52
CA ALA A 39 -2.74 6.50 -6.66
C ALA A 39 -3.74 5.58 -7.37
N ASP A 40 -3.41 4.98 -8.51
CA ASP A 40 -4.25 3.95 -9.15
C ASP A 40 -4.27 2.62 -8.38
N VAL A 41 -3.22 2.39 -7.57
CA VAL A 41 -3.08 1.22 -6.69
C VAL A 41 -2.59 1.68 -5.32
N ILE A 42 -3.27 1.20 -4.28
CA ILE A 42 -2.94 1.44 -2.87
C ILE A 42 -2.64 0.08 -2.23
N MET A 43 -1.48 -0.04 -1.58
CA MET A 43 -1.10 -1.25 -0.86
C MET A 43 -0.75 -0.93 0.59
N ALA A 44 -1.16 -1.77 1.52
CA ALA A 44 -0.67 -1.77 2.89
C ALA A 44 0.33 -2.91 3.05
N ASN A 45 1.60 -2.62 3.31
CA ASN A 45 2.62 -3.63 3.57
C ASN A 45 2.81 -3.76 5.09
N THR A 46 2.49 -4.91 5.67
CA THR A 46 2.61 -5.17 7.10
C THR A 46 3.34 -6.50 7.33
N CYS A 47 3.76 -6.78 8.56
CA CYS A 47 4.06 -8.14 8.97
C CYS A 47 2.81 -8.78 9.61
N SER A 48 2.69 -10.10 9.45
CA SER A 48 1.54 -10.91 9.85
C SER A 48 1.40 -11.18 11.37
N VAL A 49 2.33 -10.69 12.22
CA VAL A 49 2.60 -11.36 13.51
C VAL A 49 2.53 -10.48 14.76
N ARG A 50 1.88 -9.31 14.74
CA ARG A 50 1.65 -8.54 15.97
C ARG A 50 0.21 -8.04 16.06
N ASP A 51 -0.52 -8.46 17.09
CA ASP A 51 -1.94 -8.14 17.34
C ASP A 51 -2.26 -6.63 17.24
N ASN A 52 -1.32 -5.77 17.65
CA ASN A 52 -1.48 -4.31 17.56
C ASN A 52 -1.41 -3.76 16.12
N ALA A 53 -0.73 -4.45 15.21
CA ALA A 53 -0.62 -4.05 13.80
C ALA A 53 -1.87 -4.46 13.01
N GLU A 54 -2.47 -5.60 13.34
CA GLU A 54 -3.66 -6.11 12.67
C GLU A 54 -4.88 -5.20 12.89
N GLN A 55 -5.18 -4.79 14.13
CA GLN A 55 -6.31 -3.87 14.35
C GLN A 55 -6.12 -2.52 13.63
N ARG A 56 -4.88 -2.06 13.52
CA ARG A 56 -4.56 -0.81 12.80
C ARG A 56 -4.71 -0.97 11.29
N ILE A 57 -4.36 -2.15 10.73
CA ILE A 57 -4.46 -2.39 9.29
C ILE A 57 -5.91 -2.37 8.82
N TRP A 58 -6.83 -2.97 9.59
CA TRP A 58 -8.25 -3.00 9.22
C TRP A 58 -8.86 -1.60 9.19
N GLY A 59 -8.66 -0.81 10.25
CA GLY A 59 -9.13 0.58 10.28
C GLY A 59 -8.51 1.43 9.17
N ARG A 60 -7.27 1.15 8.77
CA ARG A 60 -6.64 1.85 7.65
C ARG A 60 -7.19 1.41 6.29
N VAL A 61 -7.44 0.11 6.09
CA VAL A 61 -8.05 -0.42 4.88
C VAL A 61 -9.45 0.16 4.67
N ASP A 62 -10.22 0.37 5.75
CA ASP A 62 -11.49 1.09 5.68
C ASP A 62 -11.31 2.53 5.17
N GLN A 63 -10.27 3.23 5.61
CA GLN A 63 -9.93 4.56 5.08
C GLN A 63 -9.51 4.50 3.60
N PHE A 64 -8.75 3.48 3.20
CA PHE A 64 -8.42 3.28 1.79
C PHE A 64 -9.67 3.01 0.95
N ASN A 65 -10.62 2.23 1.46
CA ASN A 65 -11.87 1.95 0.77
C ASN A 65 -12.71 3.21 0.52
N LEU A 66 -12.55 4.28 1.31
CA LEU A 66 -13.17 5.58 1.01
C LEU A 66 -12.68 6.17 -0.32
N GLN A 67 -11.45 5.88 -0.74
CA GLN A 67 -10.91 6.32 -2.03
C GLN A 67 -11.71 5.74 -3.21
N ARG A 68 -12.32 4.55 -3.04
CA ARG A 68 -13.15 3.94 -4.08
C ARG A 68 -14.46 4.67 -4.35
N LYS A 69 -14.91 5.54 -3.44
CA LYS A 69 -16.16 6.30 -3.62
C LYS A 69 -16.07 7.32 -4.76
N ASN A 70 -14.89 7.90 -4.94
CA ASN A 70 -14.68 9.03 -5.85
C ASN A 70 -13.89 8.66 -7.12
N ARG A 71 -13.29 7.46 -7.17
CA ARG A 71 -12.47 7.01 -8.30
C ARG A 71 -12.26 5.50 -8.30
N LYS A 72 -11.90 4.94 -9.44
CA LYS A 72 -11.50 3.53 -9.55
C LYS A 72 -10.07 3.38 -9.02
N VAL A 73 -9.89 2.56 -7.98
CA VAL A 73 -8.59 2.28 -7.37
C VAL A 73 -8.51 0.83 -6.87
N ALA A 74 -7.40 0.16 -7.17
CA ALA A 74 -7.11 -1.17 -6.61
C ALA A 74 -6.52 -1.01 -5.20
N ILE A 75 -6.97 -1.86 -4.27
CA ILE A 75 -6.54 -1.83 -2.86
C ILE A 75 -6.13 -3.25 -2.50
N GLY A 76 -4.95 -3.41 -1.89
CA GLY A 76 -4.42 -4.70 -1.45
C GLY A 76 -3.64 -4.60 -0.14
N ILE A 77 -3.42 -5.75 0.49
CA ILE A 77 -2.60 -5.90 1.68
C ILE A 77 -1.48 -6.89 1.35
N LEU A 78 -0.26 -6.60 1.79
CA LEU A 78 0.93 -7.44 1.71
C LEU A 78 1.35 -7.77 3.15
N GLY A 79 1.68 -9.04 3.41
CA GLY A 79 1.82 -9.61 4.75
C GLY A 79 2.81 -10.75 4.83
#